data_AF-A0A1X7T2B3-F1
#
_entry.id   AF-A0A1X7T2B3-F1
#
_cell.length_a   1.000
_cell.length_b   1.000
_cell.length_c   1.000
_cell.angle_alpha   90.00
_cell.angle_beta   90.00
_cell.angle_gamma   90.00
#
_symmetry.space_group_name_H-M   'P 1'
#
loop_
_entity.id
_entity.type
_entity.pdbx_description
1 polymer ?
#
loop_
_entity_poly.entity_id
_entity_poly.type
_entity_poly.pdbx_seq_one_letter_code
_entity_poly.pdbx_strand_id
1 'polypeptide(L)'
;MAGHIASEIAYRMVVPGGESLAVTDTINRVGADFKCSPVEGILSHRLKKNLYDSEKTIILNSSDSQKREYKSSEFELQEVYAIDVIISTGDGKVSILLG
;
A
#
# COMPACT_ATOMS: atom_id res chain seq x y z
N MET A 1 8.09 2.15 15.01
CA MET A 1 7.10 3.25 15.07
C MET A 1 6.51 3.57 13.70
N ALA A 2 7.33 3.83 12.67
CA ALA A 2 6.86 4.12 11.30
C ALA A 2 5.83 3.12 10.75
N GLY A 3 6.15 1.81 10.77
CA GLY A 3 5.22 0.77 10.32
C GLY A 3 3.87 0.78 11.05
N HIS A 4 3.89 0.89 12.38
CA HIS A 4 2.67 0.96 13.17
C HIS A 4 1.80 2.17 12.82
N ILE A 5 2.40 3.36 12.70
CA ILE A 5 1.66 4.59 12.34
C ILE A 5 1.10 4.48 10.91
N ALA A 6 1.88 3.95 9.97
CA ALA A 6 1.43 3.71 8.60
C ALA A 6 0.25 2.72 8.57
N SER A 7 0.28 1.65 9.36
CA SER A 7 -0.85 0.71 9.50
C SER A 7 -2.09 1.38 10.09
N GLU A 8 -1.94 2.18 11.14
CA GLU A 8 -3.04 2.92 11.77
C GLU A 8 -3.69 3.93 10.80
N ILE A 9 -2.88 4.61 9.99
CA ILE A 9 -3.36 5.52 8.95
C ILE A 9 -4.11 4.73 7.88
N ALA A 10 -3.55 3.64 7.36
CA ALA A 10 -4.21 2.81 6.36
C ALA A 10 -5.57 2.32 6.88
N TYR A 11 -5.63 1.82 8.12
CA TYR A 11 -6.87 1.39 8.76
C TYR A 11 -7.95 2.48 8.81
N ARG A 12 -7.58 3.75 8.99
CA ARG A 12 -8.52 4.89 9.04
C ARG A 12 -8.93 5.41 7.66
N MET A 13 -8.10 5.20 6.64
CA MET A 13 -8.34 5.72 5.29
C MET A 13 -9.05 4.73 4.38
N VAL A 14 -8.96 3.43 4.67
CA VAL A 14 -9.69 2.39 3.92
C VAL A 14 -11.14 2.35 4.40
N VAL A 15 -11.90 3.34 3.95
CA VAL A 15 -13.33 3.52 4.24
C VAL A 15 -14.08 3.83 2.94
N PRO A 16 -15.40 3.55 2.85
CA PRO A 16 -16.17 3.85 1.65
C PRO A 16 -16.03 5.31 1.20
N GLY A 17 -15.79 5.54 -0.09
CA GLY A 17 -15.51 6.86 -0.66
C GLY A 17 -14.04 7.33 -0.55
N GLY A 18 -13.18 6.60 0.16
CA GLY A 18 -11.75 6.84 0.19
C GLY A 18 -11.06 6.34 -1.09
N GLU A 19 -9.89 6.88 -1.41
CA GLU A 19 -9.14 6.51 -2.61
C GLU A 19 -7.85 5.73 -2.28
N SER A 20 -7.54 4.71 -3.07
CA SER A 20 -6.35 3.87 -2.87
C SER A 20 -5.04 4.65 -2.97
N LEU A 21 -4.89 5.56 -3.93
CA LEU A 21 -3.68 6.38 -4.05
C LEU A 21 -3.51 7.36 -2.89
N ALA A 22 -4.59 7.84 -2.28
CA ALA A 22 -4.48 8.69 -1.09
C ALA A 22 -3.84 7.93 0.09
N VAL A 23 -4.14 6.62 0.21
CA VAL A 23 -3.50 5.75 1.21
C VAL A 23 -2.00 5.60 0.90
N THR A 24 -1.65 5.30 -0.36
CA THR A 24 -0.26 5.21 -0.83
C THR A 24 0.54 6.46 -0.50
N ASP A 25 0.02 7.63 -0.87
CA ASP A 25 0.69 8.92 -0.67
C ASP A 25 0.90 9.24 0.80
N THR A 26 -0.07 8.90 1.64
CA THR A 26 0.02 9.16 3.07
C THR A 26 1.03 8.23 3.74
N ILE A 27 1.06 6.94 3.37
CA ILE A 27 2.09 6.01 3.86
C ILE A 27 3.50 6.44 3.43
N ASN A 28 3.66 6.96 2.20
CA ASN A 28 4.93 7.51 1.73
C ASN A 28 5.40 8.69 2.59
N ARG A 29 4.49 9.60 2.97
CA ARG A 29 4.80 10.72 3.88
C ARG A 29 5.23 10.22 5.26
N VAL A 30 4.53 9.23 5.82
CA VAL A 30 4.93 8.61 7.10
C VAL A 30 6.32 8.01 7.00
N GLY A 31 6.65 7.30 5.91
CA GLY A 31 8.00 6.81 5.69
C GLY A 31 9.03 7.94 5.79
N ALA A 32 8.81 9.01 5.03
CA ALA A 32 9.69 10.17 4.98
C ALA A 32 9.89 10.84 6.36
N ASP A 33 8.82 11.05 7.13
CA ASP A 33 8.87 11.66 8.47
C ASP A 33 9.76 10.86 9.44
N PHE A 34 9.82 9.55 9.25
CA PHE A 34 10.63 8.63 10.06
C PHE A 34 11.97 8.26 9.43
N LYS A 35 12.36 8.88 8.31
CA LYS A 35 13.57 8.52 7.53
C LYS A 35 13.62 7.02 7.18
N CYS A 36 12.46 6.48 6.85
CA CYS A 36 12.25 5.10 6.42
C CYS A 36 11.61 5.11 5.02
N SER A 37 11.62 3.97 4.35
CA SER A 37 10.98 3.81 3.04
C SER A 37 9.96 2.67 3.08
N PRO A 38 8.70 2.88 2.66
CA PRO A 38 7.82 1.77 2.37
C PRO A 38 8.43 0.91 1.25
N VAL A 39 8.26 -0.40 1.35
CA VAL A 39 8.83 -1.32 0.35
C VAL A 39 8.09 -1.15 -0.98
N GLU A 40 8.87 -0.92 -2.04
CA GLU A 40 8.38 -0.65 -3.39
C GLU A 40 7.55 -1.83 -3.94
N GLY A 41 6.36 -1.52 -4.45
CA GLY A 41 5.54 -2.44 -5.24
C GLY A 41 4.72 -3.45 -4.44
N ILE A 42 4.70 -3.37 -3.10
CA ILE A 42 3.83 -4.23 -2.28
C ILE A 42 2.37 -3.87 -2.52
N LEU A 43 1.51 -4.90 -2.69
CA LEU A 43 0.09 -4.75 -2.96
C LEU A 43 -0.75 -5.24 -1.77
N SER A 44 -1.65 -4.38 -1.30
CA SER A 44 -2.77 -4.77 -0.44
C SER A 44 -3.99 -5.06 -1.32
N HIS A 45 -4.51 -6.28 -1.28
CA HIS A 45 -5.59 -6.71 -2.17
C HIS A 45 -6.97 -6.60 -1.52
N ARG A 46 -7.97 -6.20 -2.32
CA ARG A 46 -9.36 -6.50 -1.99
C ARG A 46 -9.58 -8.00 -2.08
N LEU A 47 -10.22 -8.57 -1.07
CA LEU A 47 -10.55 -9.98 -0.97
C LEU A 47 -11.99 -10.25 -1.43
N LYS A 48 -12.18 -11.38 -2.10
CA LYS A 48 -13.48 -12.00 -2.35
C LYS A 48 -13.40 -13.49 -1.99
N LYS A 49 -14.55 -14.14 -1.88
CA LYS A 49 -14.59 -15.60 -1.69
C LYS A 49 -13.79 -16.28 -2.81
N ASN A 50 -12.76 -17.03 -2.45
CA ASN A 50 -11.85 -17.75 -3.34
C ASN A 50 -11.01 -16.88 -4.29
N LEU A 51 -10.86 -15.58 -4.03
CA LEU A 51 -10.00 -14.68 -4.80
C LEU A 51 -9.23 -13.76 -3.84
N TYR A 52 -7.92 -13.98 -3.75
CA TYR A 52 -7.02 -13.26 -2.83
C TYR A 52 -6.18 -12.18 -3.52
N ASP A 53 -6.04 -12.26 -4.85
CA ASP A 53 -5.19 -11.45 -5.71
C ASP A 53 -6.03 -10.61 -6.70
N SER A 54 -7.04 -9.89 -6.19
CA SER A 54 -7.90 -9.10 -7.07
C SER A 54 -7.19 -7.84 -7.61
N GLU A 55 -7.68 -7.31 -8.74
CA GLU A 55 -7.13 -6.12 -9.40
C GLU A 55 -7.24 -4.84 -8.56
N LYS A 56 -8.31 -4.72 -7.75
CA LYS A 56 -8.54 -3.55 -6.89
C LYS A 56 -7.63 -3.64 -5.67
N THR A 57 -6.62 -2.78 -5.63
CA THR A 57 -5.50 -2.87 -4.70
C THR A 57 -5.19 -1.52 -4.06
N ILE A 58 -4.24 -1.53 -3.12
CA ILE A 58 -3.47 -0.36 -2.69
C ILE A 58 -2.00 -0.74 -2.92
N ILE A 59 -1.24 0.12 -3.60
CA ILE A 59 0.18 -0.11 -3.88
C ILE A 59 1.06 0.72 -2.94
N LEU A 60 2.11 0.13 -2.36
CA LEU A 60 3.09 0.88 -1.57
C LEU A 60 4.23 1.38 -2.47
N ASN A 61 4.65 2.63 -2.24
CA ASN A 61 5.83 3.23 -2.85
C ASN A 61 5.95 2.89 -4.36
N SER A 62 4.92 3.18 -5.14
CA SER A 62 4.86 2.82 -6.56
C SER A 62 5.99 3.49 -7.36
N SER A 63 6.69 2.73 -8.19
CA SER A 63 7.67 3.24 -9.14
C SER A 63 7.03 4.09 -10.24
N ASP A 64 7.83 4.83 -11.00
CA ASP A 64 7.30 5.70 -12.07
C ASP A 64 6.59 4.91 -13.19
N SER A 65 7.00 3.66 -13.46
CA SER A 65 6.27 2.79 -14.38
C SER A 65 4.92 2.39 -13.81
N GLN A 66 4.89 1.97 -12.55
CA GLN A 66 3.66 1.58 -11.87
C GLN A 66 2.67 2.75 -11.80
N LYS A 67 3.11 3.97 -11.51
CA LYS A 67 2.23 5.16 -11.50
C LYS A 67 1.53 5.43 -12.83
N ARG A 68 2.10 5.01 -13.96
CA ARG A 68 1.50 5.21 -15.29
C ARG A 68 0.39 4.19 -15.59
N GLU A 69 0.55 2.98 -15.08
CA GLU A 69 -0.36 1.85 -15.35
C GLU A 69 -1.44 1.73 -14.26
N TYR A 70 -1.06 2.05 -13.03
CA TYR A 70 -1.88 1.92 -11.85
C TYR A 70 -2.88 3.06 -11.73
N LYS A 71 -4.17 2.72 -11.72
CA LYS A 71 -5.26 3.69 -11.55
C LYS A 71 -5.74 3.70 -10.11
N SER A 72 -6.01 4.89 -9.59
CA SER A 72 -6.70 5.05 -8.30
C SER A 72 -8.05 4.33 -8.35
N SER A 73 -8.44 3.74 -7.24
CA SER A 73 -9.74 3.11 -7.05
C SER A 73 -10.40 3.64 -5.79
N GLU A 74 -11.68 3.98 -5.88
CA GLU A 74 -12.49 4.36 -4.72
C GLU A 74 -12.92 3.09 -3.95
N PHE A 75 -12.80 3.08 -2.63
CA PHE A 75 -13.28 1.99 -1.77
C PHE A 75 -14.80 2.01 -1.66
N GLU A 76 -15.43 0.83 -1.67
CA GLU A 76 -16.89 0.69 -1.63
C GLU A 76 -17.36 0.01 -0.34
N LEU A 77 -18.64 0.19 0.00
CA LEU A 77 -19.26 -0.49 1.13
C LEU A 77 -19.24 -2.02 0.92
N GLN A 78 -19.05 -2.76 2.01
CA GLN A 78 -18.98 -4.24 2.02
C GLN A 78 -17.75 -4.85 1.32
N GLU A 79 -16.75 -4.05 0.97
CA GLU A 79 -15.46 -4.58 0.54
C GLU A 79 -14.60 -5.04 1.73
N VAL A 80 -13.80 -6.07 1.50
CA VAL A 80 -12.85 -6.61 2.47
C VAL A 80 -11.46 -6.46 1.89
N TYR A 81 -10.49 -6.02 2.68
CA TYR A 81 -9.10 -5.83 2.24
C TYR A 81 -8.12 -6.54 3.16
N ALA A 82 -7.10 -7.15 2.58
CA ALA A 82 -5.88 -7.53 3.27
C ALA A 82 -4.88 -6.39 3.15
N ILE A 83 -4.69 -5.64 4.24
CA ILE A 83 -3.78 -4.50 4.28
C ILE A 83 -2.38 -4.97 4.68
N ASP A 84 -1.42 -4.80 3.78
CA ASP A 84 0.00 -5.09 4.00
C ASP A 84 0.79 -3.78 4.07
N VAL A 85 1.56 -3.60 5.14
CA VAL A 85 2.38 -2.41 5.40
C VAL A 85 3.78 -2.84 5.77
N ILE A 86 4.67 -2.81 4.78
CA ILE A 86 6.07 -3.18 4.95
C ILE A 86 6.92 -1.91 4.85
N ILE A 87 7.56 -1.53 5.96
CA ILE A 87 8.43 -0.36 6.04
C ILE A 87 9.86 -0.82 6.30
N SER A 88 10.80 -0.33 5.49
CA SER A 88 12.23 -0.57 5.61
C SER A 88 12.94 0.64 6.22
N THR A 89 14.00 0.39 7.00
CA THR A 89 14.96 1.43 7.40
C THR A 89 16.01 1.72 6.32
N GLY A 90 16.02 0.94 5.23
CA GLY A 90 16.84 1.16 4.03
C GLY A 90 16.08 1.94 2.96
N ASP A 91 16.47 1.75 1.69
CA ASP A 91 15.89 2.47 0.55
C ASP A 91 14.51 1.96 0.10
N GLY A 92 14.06 0.81 0.62
CA GLY A 92 12.77 0.21 0.30
C GLY A 92 12.76 -0.62 -0.99
N LYS A 93 13.92 -0.85 -1.62
CA LYS A 93 14.02 -1.69 -2.82
C LYS A 93 14.16 -3.17 -2.45
N VAL A 94 13.40 -4.01 -3.14
CA VAL A 94 13.49 -5.47 -2.98
C VAL A 94 14.53 -6.02 -3.96
N SER A 95 15.42 -6.88 -3.46
CA SER A 95 16.35 -7.64 -4.29
C SER A 95 16.19 -9.13 -4.01
N ILE A 96 16.08 -9.94 -5.06
CA ILE A 96 16.10 -11.39 -4.93
C ILE A 96 17.57 -11.82 -4.98
N LEU A 97 18.05 -12.40 -3.87
CA LEU A 97 19.35 -13.08 -3.85
C LEU A 97 19.15 -14.47 -4.44
N LEU A 98 19.54 -14.66 -5.69
CA LEU A 98 19.67 -15.99 -6.30
C LEU A 98 20.95 -16.61 -5.74
N GLY A 99 20.80 -17.47 -4.73
CA GLY A 99 21.86 -18.33 -4.20
C GLY A 99 21.93 -19.67 -4.91
#